data_AF-A0A1H8N6Y3-F1
#
_entry.id   AF-A0A1H8N6Y3-F1
#
_cell.length_a   1.000
_cell.length_b   1.000
_cell.length_c   1.000
_cell.angle_alpha   90.00
_cell.angle_beta   90.00
_cell.angle_gamma   90.00
#
_symmetry.space_group_name_H-M   'P 1'
#
loop_
_entity.id
_entity.type
_entity.pdbx_description
1 polymer ?
#
loop_
_entity_poly.entity_id
_entity_poly.type
_entity_poly.pdbx_seq_one_letter_code
_entity_poly.pdbx_strand_id
1 'polypeptide(L)'
;MNEYHIKDTVRTPDGLTVHLARERRQITGRFDYYIDFACLPAVMDVSEKLINQAIKWHMPLRAAYGVAIMPDNTRIRLFKLSAIKELIISLGAEIKQPQEALAICNTAENYVKERGHEH
;
A
#
# COMPACT_ATOMS: atom_id res chain seq x y z
N MET A 1 -7.08 7.98 -11.74
CA MET A 1 -6.33 6.95 -10.99
C MET A 1 -4.87 7.36 -11.02
N ASN A 2 -4.18 7.31 -9.88
CA ASN A 2 -2.78 7.73 -9.82
C ASN A 2 -1.87 6.68 -10.48
N GLU A 3 -0.84 7.14 -11.17
CA GLU A 3 0.22 6.28 -11.71
C GLU A 3 1.48 6.46 -10.88
N TYR A 4 2.12 5.35 -10.55
CA TYR A 4 3.34 5.31 -9.75
C TYR A 4 4.48 4.70 -10.55
N HIS A 5 5.68 5.23 -10.30
CA HIS A 5 6.94 4.67 -10.75
C HIS A 5 7.60 3.94 -9.58
N ILE A 6 7.80 2.64 -9.72
CA ILE A 6 8.48 1.79 -8.75
C ILE A 6 9.99 1.91 -8.97
N LYS A 7 10.73 2.26 -7.90
CA LYS A 7 12.19 2.24 -7.87
C LYS A 7 12.73 0.90 -7.38
N ASP A 8 12.07 0.32 -6.38
CA ASP A 8 12.51 -0.93 -5.76
C ASP A 8 11.33 -1.76 -5.24
N THR A 9 11.52 -3.06 -5.09
CA THR A 9 10.53 -4.02 -4.59
C THR A 9 11.19 -4.99 -3.62
N VAL A 10 10.65 -5.06 -2.41
CA VAL A 10 11.13 -5.92 -1.33
C VAL A 10 10.00 -6.86 -0.91
N ARG A 11 10.34 -8.15 -0.73
CA ARG A 11 9.44 -9.13 -0.13
C ARG A 11 9.78 -9.30 1.34
N THR A 12 8.80 -9.09 2.22
CA THR A 12 8.98 -9.29 3.66
C THR A 12 9.04 -10.78 4.00
N PRO A 13 9.58 -11.18 5.17
CA PRO A 13 9.61 -12.57 5.62
C PRO A 13 8.23 -13.21 5.68
N ASP A 14 7.20 -12.41 6.02
CA ASP A 14 5.80 -12.85 6.09
C ASP A 14 5.13 -12.93 4.70
N GLY A 15 5.89 -12.69 3.62
CA GLY A 15 5.46 -12.86 2.25
C GLY A 15 4.75 -11.66 1.63
N LEU A 16 4.70 -10.50 2.29
CA LEU A 16 4.14 -9.28 1.73
C LEU A 16 5.10 -8.62 0.75
N THR A 17 4.57 -8.12 -0.36
CA THR A 17 5.36 -7.35 -1.33
C THR A 17 5.18 -5.87 -1.06
N VAL A 18 6.30 -5.19 -0.80
CA VAL A 18 6.37 -3.74 -0.58
C VAL A 18 7.20 -3.11 -1.68
N HIS A 19 6.72 -1.99 -2.21
CA HIS A 19 7.34 -1.22 -3.27
C HIS A 19 7.76 0.14 -2.76
N LEU A 20 9.00 0.54 -3.07
CA LEU A 20 9.43 1.92 -2.96
C LEU A 20 9.04 2.63 -4.25
N ALA A 21 8.04 3.50 -4.19
CA ALA A 21 7.47 4.12 -5.39
C ALA A 21 7.22 5.62 -5.18
N ARG A 22 7.03 6.33 -6.29
CA ARG A 22 6.62 7.74 -6.30
C ARG A 22 5.60 7.98 -7.39
N GLU A 23 4.79 9.02 -7.26
CA GLU A 23 3.88 9.40 -8.35
C GLU A 23 4.67 9.71 -9.63
N ARG A 24 4.24 9.14 -10.76
CA ARG A 24 4.93 9.27 -12.05
C ARG A 24 5.07 10.73 -12.50
N ARG A 25 4.13 11.60 -12.10
CA ARG A 25 4.15 13.04 -12.39
C ARG A 25 5.19 13.80 -11.56
N GLN A 26 5.69 13.24 -10.46
CA GLN A 26 6.64 13.89 -9.56
C GLN A 26 8.07 13.46 -9.89
N ILE A 27 8.72 14.18 -10.81
CA ILE A 27 10.09 13.88 -11.29
C ILE A 27 11.14 14.04 -10.18
N THR A 28 10.93 14.97 -9.24
CA THR A 28 11.80 15.23 -8.09
C THR A 28 11.16 14.86 -6.75
N GLY A 29 10.02 14.15 -6.77
CA GLY A 29 9.27 13.79 -5.57
C GLY A 29 9.99 12.74 -4.71
N ARG A 30 9.67 12.75 -3.41
CA ARG A 30 10.11 11.74 -2.45
C ARG A 30 9.49 10.39 -2.81
N PHE A 31 10.28 9.33 -2.65
CA PHE A 31 9.76 7.96 -2.70
C PHE A 31 9.12 7.59 -1.37
N ASP A 32 7.97 6.94 -1.45
CA ASP A 32 7.21 6.41 -0.32
C ASP A 32 7.02 4.90 -0.46
N TYR A 33 6.57 4.27 0.62
CA TYR A 33 6.35 2.83 0.67
C TYR A 33 4.89 2.47 0.35
N TYR A 34 4.73 1.48 -0.51
CA TYR A 34 3.44 0.99 -0.99
C TYR A 34 3.37 -0.53 -0.83
N ILE A 35 2.21 -1.07 -0.51
CA ILE A 35 1.95 -2.52 -0.52
C ILE A 35 1.18 -2.89 -1.80
N ASP A 36 1.38 -4.12 -2.29
CA ASP A 36 0.49 -4.68 -3.29
C ASP A 36 -0.94 -4.71 -2.73
N PHE A 37 -1.85 -4.06 -3.45
CA PHE A 37 -3.25 -3.97 -3.05
C PHE A 37 -3.90 -5.35 -2.91
N ALA A 38 -3.45 -6.35 -3.67
CA ALA A 38 -3.96 -7.71 -3.59
C ALA A 38 -3.75 -8.35 -2.21
N CYS A 39 -2.79 -7.87 -1.41
CA CYS A 39 -2.55 -8.35 -0.06
C CYS A 39 -3.54 -7.78 0.98
N LEU A 40 -4.14 -6.61 0.73
CA LEU A 40 -4.95 -5.91 1.73
C LEU A 40 -6.18 -6.68 2.21
N PRO A 41 -6.97 -7.36 1.34
CA PRO A 41 -8.13 -8.14 1.80
C PRO A 41 -7.76 -9.19 2.85
N ALA A 42 -6.62 -9.87 2.64
CA ALA A 42 -6.12 -10.88 3.56
C ALA A 42 -5.59 -10.28 4.87
N VAL A 43 -4.80 -9.20 4.77
CA VAL A 43 -4.23 -8.51 5.95
C VAL A 43 -5.33 -7.92 6.84
N MET A 44 -6.42 -7.43 6.24
CA MET A 44 -7.49 -6.73 6.96
C MET A 44 -8.68 -7.64 7.32
N ASP A 45 -8.70 -8.91 6.90
CA ASP A 45 -9.86 -9.81 7.00
C ASP A 45 -11.17 -9.18 6.50
N VAL A 46 -11.12 -8.49 5.35
CA VAL A 46 -12.28 -7.86 4.71
C VAL A 46 -12.30 -8.11 3.21
N SER A 47 -13.47 -8.00 2.59
CA SER A 47 -13.57 -8.15 1.13
C SER A 47 -12.88 -7.01 0.37
N GLU A 48 -12.31 -7.33 -0.79
CA GLU A 48 -11.75 -6.32 -1.70
C GLU A 48 -12.80 -5.27 -2.11
N LYS A 49 -14.07 -5.68 -2.20
CA LYS A 49 -15.19 -4.77 -2.52
C LYS A 49 -15.34 -3.68 -1.46
N LEU A 50 -15.24 -4.01 -0.19
CA LEU A 50 -15.33 -3.03 0.91
C LEU A 50 -14.15 -2.06 0.90
N ILE A 51 -12.92 -2.56 0.69
CA ILE A 51 -11.73 -1.71 0.57
C ILE A 51 -11.88 -0.73 -0.61
N ASN A 52 -12.33 -1.23 -1.78
CA ASN A 52 -12.59 -0.38 -2.94
C ASN A 52 -13.69 0.65 -2.68
N GLN A 53 -14.74 0.32 -1.91
CA GLN A 53 -15.78 1.27 -1.50
C GLN A 53 -15.22 2.34 -0.56
N ALA A 54 -14.42 1.96 0.44
CA ALA A 54 -13.75 2.90 1.35
C ALA A 54 -12.86 3.88 0.56
N ILE A 55 -12.05 3.38 -0.37
CA ILE A 55 -11.23 4.22 -1.26
C ILE A 55 -12.11 5.13 -2.11
N LYS A 56 -13.21 4.61 -2.67
CA LYS A 56 -14.11 5.40 -3.50
C LYS A 56 -14.77 6.51 -2.69
N TRP A 57 -15.13 6.32 -1.42
CA TRP A 57 -15.84 7.35 -0.66
C TRP A 57 -14.94 8.31 0.11
N HIS A 58 -13.70 7.92 0.40
CA HIS A 58 -12.76 8.72 1.17
C HIS A 58 -11.68 9.37 0.28
N MET A 59 -11.78 10.68 0.06
CA MET A 59 -10.86 11.44 -0.82
C MET A 59 -9.36 11.21 -0.51
N PRO A 60 -8.90 11.27 0.76
CA PRO A 60 -7.52 10.93 1.12
C PRO A 60 -7.05 9.54 0.66
N LEU A 61 -7.93 8.53 0.72
CA LEU A 61 -7.59 7.17 0.29
C LEU A 61 -7.45 7.05 -1.22
N ARG A 62 -8.20 7.84 -1.99
CA ARG A 62 -8.03 7.91 -3.45
C ARG A 62 -6.62 8.38 -3.85
N ALA A 63 -6.04 9.30 -3.08
CA ALA A 63 -4.68 9.79 -3.33
C ALA A 63 -3.60 8.76 -2.96
N ALA A 64 -3.90 7.88 -2.00
CA ALA A 64 -3.03 6.79 -1.56
C ALA A 64 -3.09 5.53 -2.45
N TYR A 65 -4.06 5.45 -3.37
CA TYR A 65 -4.31 4.30 -4.23
C TYR A 65 -4.02 4.60 -5.71
N GLY A 66 -3.44 3.64 -6.41
CA GLY A 66 -3.24 3.76 -7.85
C GLY A 66 -2.56 2.53 -8.44
N VAL A 67 -1.87 2.73 -9.56
CA VAL A 67 -1.24 1.63 -10.31
C VAL A 67 0.19 1.93 -10.69
N ALA A 68 1.01 0.89 -10.78
CA ALA A 68 2.28 0.92 -11.51
C ALA A 68 2.16 0.05 -12.76
N ILE A 69 2.82 0.48 -13.83
CA ILE A 69 2.95 -0.28 -15.08
C ILE A 69 4.39 -0.81 -15.13
N MET A 70 4.53 -2.13 -15.14
CA MET A 70 5.81 -2.83 -15.22
C MET A 70 6.35 -2.83 -16.66
N PRO A 71 7.65 -3.14 -16.87
CA PRO A 71 8.25 -3.14 -18.22
C PRO A 71 7.57 -4.10 -19.21
N ASP A 72 6.95 -5.17 -18.73
CA ASP A 72 6.19 -6.16 -19.48
C ASP A 72 4.71 -5.73 -19.73
N ASN A 73 4.36 -4.48 -19.44
CA ASN A 73 3.00 -3.93 -19.43
C ASN A 73 2.05 -4.52 -18.38
N THR A 74 2.55 -5.31 -17.42
CA THR A 74 1.74 -5.77 -16.29
C THR A 74 1.35 -4.58 -15.41
N ARG A 75 0.07 -4.55 -14.99
CA ARG A 75 -0.46 -3.51 -14.09
C ARG A 75 -0.55 -4.04 -12.67
N ILE A 76 0.14 -3.39 -11.74
CA ILE A 76 0.10 -3.71 -10.32
C ILE A 76 -0.67 -2.60 -9.60
N ARG A 77 -1.60 -2.97 -8.73
CA ARG A 77 -2.36 -2.03 -7.91
C ARG A 77 -1.58 -1.78 -6.62
N LEU A 78 -1.38 -0.52 -6.28
CA LEU A 78 -0.57 -0.10 -5.15
C LEU A 78 -1.42 0.69 -4.15
N PHE A 79 -1.12 0.50 -2.87
CA PHE A 79 -1.69 1.29 -1.79
C PHE A 79 -0.60 1.79 -0.83
N LYS A 80 -0.62 3.09 -0.52
CA LYS A 80 0.41 3.72 0.31
C LYS A 80 0.33 3.25 1.76
N LEU A 81 1.44 2.74 2.32
CA LEU A 81 1.47 2.21 3.69
C LEU A 81 1.13 3.29 4.75
N SER A 82 1.55 4.53 4.54
CA SER A 82 1.23 5.65 5.44
C SER A 82 -0.28 5.97 5.53
N ALA A 83 -1.10 5.46 4.60
CA ALA A 83 -2.55 5.65 4.58
C ALA A 83 -3.33 4.48 5.20
N ILE A 84 -2.66 3.44 5.70
CA ILE A 84 -3.31 2.25 6.27
C ILE A 84 -4.17 2.61 7.48
N LYS A 85 -3.68 3.50 8.35
CA LYS A 85 -4.46 3.97 9.51
C LYS A 85 -5.77 4.62 9.08
N GLU A 86 -5.75 5.41 8.02
CA GLU A 86 -6.94 6.06 7.46
C GLU A 86 -7.91 5.05 6.83
N LEU A 87 -7.37 4.03 6.15
CA LEU A 87 -8.18 2.95 5.58
C LEU A 87 -8.88 2.14 6.68
N ILE A 88 -8.17 1.81 7.76
CA ILE A 88 -8.74 1.12 8.92
C ILE A 88 -9.87 1.94 9.54
N ILE A 89 -9.66 3.25 9.75
CA ILE A 89 -10.71 4.16 10.25
C ILE A 89 -11.92 4.16 9.31
N SER A 90 -11.70 4.20 8.00
CA SER A 90 -12.77 4.21 6.99
C SER A 90 -13.55 2.89 6.91
N LEU A 91 -12.91 1.75 7.21
CA LEU A 91 -13.56 0.45 7.29
C LEU A 91 -14.34 0.26 8.60
N GLY A 92 -13.94 0.95 9.67
CA GLY A 92 -14.70 1.03 10.92
C GLY A 92 -14.97 -0.35 11.53
N ALA A 93 -16.24 -0.68 11.74
CA ALA A 93 -16.67 -1.94 12.36
C ALA A 93 -16.48 -3.17 11.45
N GLU A 94 -16.22 -2.99 10.15
CA GLU A 94 -16.06 -4.10 9.20
C GLU A 94 -14.73 -4.86 9.42
N ILE A 95 -13.72 -4.21 10.00
CA ILE A 95 -12.43 -4.84 10.31
C ILE A 95 -12.43 -5.40 11.73
N LYS A 96 -12.34 -6.74 11.86
CA LYS A 96 -12.38 -7.41 13.17
C LYS A 96 -11.13 -7.15 14.01
N GLN A 97 -9.96 -7.08 13.37
CA GLN A 97 -8.66 -6.98 14.04
C GLN A 97 -7.85 -5.78 13.52
N PRO A 98 -8.30 -4.54 13.76
CA PRO A 98 -7.67 -3.34 13.19
C PRO A 98 -6.23 -3.12 13.68
N GLN A 99 -5.94 -3.47 14.93
CA GLN A 99 -4.59 -3.31 15.49
C GLN A 99 -3.60 -4.32 14.90
N GLU A 100 -4.05 -5.54 14.62
CA GLU A 100 -3.22 -6.57 13.98
C GLU A 100 -2.88 -6.17 12.54
N ALA A 101 -3.89 -5.77 11.76
CA ALA A 101 -3.67 -5.28 10.41
C ALA A 101 -2.69 -4.08 10.37
N LEU A 102 -2.83 -3.14 11.30
CA LEU A 102 -1.91 -2.01 11.43
C LEU A 102 -0.48 -2.48 11.79
N ALA A 103 -0.35 -3.42 12.73
CA ALA A 103 0.95 -3.97 13.14
C ALA A 103 1.66 -4.68 11.99
N ILE A 104 0.93 -5.47 11.20
CA ILE A 104 1.46 -6.15 10.00
C ILE A 104 1.99 -5.11 9.00
N CYS A 105 1.19 -4.09 8.67
CA CYS A 105 1.61 -3.04 7.73
C CYS A 105 2.81 -2.23 8.23
N ASN A 106 2.85 -1.89 9.53
CA ASN A 106 3.97 -1.16 10.13
C ASN A 106 5.25 -2.01 10.14
N THR A 107 5.15 -3.31 10.44
CA THR A 107 6.27 -4.24 10.42
C THR A 107 6.85 -4.35 9.01
N ALA A 108 5.99 -4.47 8.00
CA ALA A 108 6.39 -4.47 6.60
C ALA A 108 7.09 -3.17 6.19
N GLU A 109 6.56 -2.02 6.60
CA GLU A 109 7.19 -0.71 6.31
C GLU A 109 8.57 -0.58 6.98
N ASN A 110 8.67 -0.95 8.26
CA ASN A 110 9.93 -0.86 9.02
C ASN A 110 10.99 -1.81 8.49
N TYR A 111 10.61 -3.04 8.12
CA TYR A 111 11.52 -4.01 7.51
C TYR A 111 12.20 -3.44 6.25
N VAL A 112 11.44 -2.77 5.38
CA VAL A 112 12.01 -2.15 4.17
C VAL A 112 12.85 -0.93 4.50
N LYS A 113 12.44 -0.10 5.47
CA LYS A 113 13.25 1.04 5.92
C LYS A 113 14.63 0.56 6.42
N GLU A 114 14.65 -0.45 7.28
CA GLU A 114 15.89 -0.99 7.87
C GLU A 114 16.85 -1.53 6.80
N ARG A 115 16.36 -2.27 5.80
CA ARG A 115 17.22 -2.72 4.68
C ARG A 115 17.60 -1.62 3.71
N GLY A 116 16.76 -0.60 3.54
CA GLY A 116 17.03 0.56 2.69
C GLY A 116 18.10 1.52 3.26
N HIS A 117 18.48 1.37 4.53
CA HIS A 117 19.57 2.12 5.17
C HIS A 117 20.94 1.43 5.02
N GLU A 118 20.99 0.19 4.53
CA GLU A 118 22.24 -0.59 4.38
C GLU A 118 22.95 -0.35 3.03
N HIS A 119 22.44 0.55 2.17
CA HIS A 119 22.95 0.81 0.82
C HIS A 119 23.22 2.28 0.53
#